data_AF-A0A7W0K9P7-F1
#
_entry.id   AF-A0A7W0K9P7-F1
#
_cell.length_a   1.000
_cell.length_b   1.000
_cell.length_c   1.000
_cell.angle_alpha   90.00
_cell.angle_beta   90.00
_cell.angle_gamma   90.00
#
_symmetry.space_group_name_H-M   'P 1'
#
loop_
_entity.id
_entity.type
_entity.pdbx_description
1 polymer ?
#
loop_
_entity_poly.entity_id
_entity_poly.type
_entity_poly.pdbx_seq_one_letter_code
_entity_poly.pdbx_strand_id
1 'polypeptide(L)'
;KLEKRVPFLATTASITPFIGLFGTVWGIMIAFFEIGQQGSTDLAVVAPGIADALIATALGLFAAIPAVYFYNHFTTKVKYYASEMDDFALEFLNIAERNFT
;
A
#
# COMPACT_ATOMS: atom_id res chain seq x y z
N LYS A 1 -16.71 -11.53 -8.98
CA LYS A 1 -16.07 -11.54 -7.65
C LYS A 1 -15.74 -10.11 -7.25
N LEU A 2 -16.43 -9.59 -6.23
CA LEU A 2 -16.30 -8.21 -5.74
C LEU A 2 -14.89 -7.90 -5.17
N GLU A 3 -14.16 -8.92 -4.73
CA GLU A 3 -12.86 -8.78 -4.08
C GLU A 3 -11.67 -8.68 -5.05
N LYS A 4 -11.85 -8.84 -6.37
CA LYS A 4 -10.74 -9.08 -7.32
C LYS A 4 -9.61 -8.05 -7.26
N ARG A 5 -9.92 -6.78 -6.93
CA ARG A 5 -8.93 -5.68 -6.87
C ARG A 5 -8.52 -5.29 -5.44
N VAL A 6 -9.16 -5.85 -4.42
CA VAL A 6 -8.83 -5.57 -3.02
C VAL A 6 -7.43 -6.06 -2.63
N PRO A 7 -6.97 -7.26 -3.05
CA PRO A 7 -5.61 -7.72 -2.78
C PRO A 7 -4.52 -6.80 -3.35
N PHE A 8 -4.76 -6.16 -4.50
CA PHE A 8 -3.80 -5.21 -5.07
C PHE A 8 -3.52 -4.04 -4.11
N LEU A 9 -4.57 -3.47 -3.51
CA LEU A 9 -4.43 -2.40 -2.53
C LEU A 9 -3.66 -2.86 -1.28
N ALA A 10 -3.90 -4.11 -0.83
CA ALA A 10 -3.15 -4.70 0.28
C ALA A 10 -1.65 -4.84 -0.04
N THR A 11 -1.33 -5.30 -1.26
CA THR A 11 0.05 -5.43 -1.72
C THR A 11 0.74 -4.08 -1.88
N THR A 12 0.06 -3.08 -2.45
CA THR A 12 0.60 -1.73 -2.55
C THR A 12 0.86 -1.15 -1.16
N ALA A 13 -0.12 -1.24 -0.27
CA ALA A 13 0.01 -0.79 1.11
C ALA A 13 1.21 -1.39 1.86
N SER A 14 1.49 -2.68 1.65
CA SER A 14 2.58 -3.36 2.34
C SER A 14 3.94 -3.14 1.69
N ILE A 15 4.03 -3.08 0.36
CA ILE A 15 5.32 -3.09 -0.35
C ILE A 15 5.87 -1.67 -0.58
N THR A 16 5.05 -0.66 -0.84
CA THR A 16 5.56 0.67 -1.23
C THR A 16 6.41 1.37 -0.15
N PRO A 17 6.16 1.21 1.17
CA PRO A 17 7.07 1.75 2.18
C PRO A 17 8.48 1.17 2.08
N PHE A 18 8.60 -0.13 1.79
CA PHE A 18 9.89 -0.79 1.64
C PHE A 18 10.62 -0.35 0.37
N ILE A 19 9.89 -0.05 -0.71
CA ILE A 19 10.47 0.55 -1.92
C ILE A 19 11.05 1.94 -1.59
N GLY A 20 10.34 2.77 -0.82
CA GLY A 20 10.84 4.07 -0.39
C GLY A 20 12.06 3.99 0.52
N LEU A 21 12.04 3.06 1.48
CA LEU A 21 13.18 2.78 2.36
C LEU A 21 14.40 2.28 1.58
N PHE A 22 14.20 1.40 0.61
CA PHE A 22 15.26 0.97 -0.30
C PHE A 22 15.88 2.16 -1.04
N GLY A 23 15.05 3.08 -1.56
CA GLY A 23 15.52 4.32 -2.19
C GLY A 23 16.38 5.18 -1.26
N THR A 24 15.99 5.34 0.01
CA THR A 24 16.83 6.08 0.98
C THR A 24 18.18 5.42 1.21
N VAL A 25 18.21 4.09 1.40
CA VAL A 25 19.45 3.35 1.64
C VAL A 25 20.38 3.48 0.44
N TRP A 26 19.83 3.35 -0.77
CA TRP A 26 20.59 3.50 -2.01
C TRP A 26 21.16 4.92 -2.19
N GLY A 27 20.34 5.95 -1.96
CA GLY A 27 20.79 7.35 -2.08
C GLY A 27 21.87 7.72 -1.06
N ILE A 28 21.71 7.26 0.19
CA ILE A 28 22.73 7.45 1.23
C ILE A 28 24.03 6.72 0.85
N MET A 29 23.95 5.50 0.31
CA MET A 29 25.13 4.76 -0.14
C MET A 29 25.91 5.51 -1.22
N ILE A 30 25.21 6.10 -2.20
CA ILE A 30 25.86 6.93 -3.24
C ILE A 30 26.53 8.15 -2.64
N ALA A 31 25.86 8.86 -1.74
CA ALA A 31 26.44 10.03 -1.08
C ALA A 31 27.74 9.69 -0.33
N PHE A 32 27.80 8.55 0.37
CA PHE A 32 29.04 8.09 1.02
C PHE A 32 30.12 7.65 0.02
N PHE A 33 29.75 7.07 -1.12
CA PHE A 33 30.70 6.71 -2.17
C PHE A 33 31.36 7.95 -2.79
N GLU A 34 30.61 9.04 -2.96
CA GLU A 34 31.15 10.32 -3.44
C GLU A 34 32.13 10.95 -2.45
N ILE A 35 31.86 10.90 -1.14
CA ILE A 35 32.81 11.34 -0.10
C ILE A 35 34.12 10.56 -0.21
N GLY A 36 34.03 9.23 -0.36
CA GLY A 36 35.20 8.36 -0.48
C GLY A 36 36.06 8.66 -1.71
N GLN A 37 35.45 9.06 -2.82
CA GLN A 37 36.17 9.42 -4.05
C GLN A 37 36.80 10.82 -4.01
N GLN A 38 36.09 11.79 -3.42
CA GLN A 38 36.57 13.17 -3.35
C GLN A 38 37.61 13.39 -2.24
N GLY A 39 37.66 12.50 -1.24
CA GLY A 39 38.57 12.63 -0.09
C GLY A 39 38.26 13.82 0.81
N SER A 40 37.15 14.52 0.56
CA SER A 40 36.64 15.65 1.34
C SER A 40 35.33 15.26 1.99
N THR A 41 35.19 15.53 3.29
CA THR A 41 33.99 15.28 4.08
C THR A 41 33.06 16.48 4.13
N ASP A 42 33.17 17.41 3.18
CA ASP A 42 32.36 18.62 3.17
C ASP A 42 30.87 18.28 2.99
N LEU A 43 30.11 18.47 4.07
CA LEU A 43 28.68 18.18 4.17
C LEU A 43 27.87 18.95 3.12
N ALA A 44 28.36 20.11 2.68
CA ALA A 44 27.68 20.91 1.67
C ALA A 44 27.58 20.18 0.31
N VAL A 45 28.54 19.30 -0.01
CA VAL A 45 28.58 18.57 -1.28
C VAL A 45 27.61 17.39 -1.29
N VAL A 46 27.41 16.74 -0.14
CA VAL A 46 26.54 15.55 -0.02
C VAL A 46 25.12 15.82 0.45
N ALA A 47 24.87 17.00 1.02
CA ALA A 47 23.54 17.38 1.50
C ALA A 47 22.43 17.23 0.43
N PRO A 48 22.64 17.58 -0.85
CA PRO A 48 21.63 17.37 -1.89
C PRO A 48 21.29 15.88 -2.10
N GLY A 49 22.28 15.00 -2.18
CA GLY A 49 22.06 13.56 -2.41
C GLY A 49 21.30 12.88 -1.27
N ILE A 50 21.53 13.32 -0.02
CA ILE A 50 20.79 12.83 1.15
C ILE A 50 19.34 13.36 1.14
N ALA A 51 19.13 14.61 0.73
CA ALA A 51 17.78 15.17 0.61
C ALA A 51 16.94 14.40 -0.43
N ASP A 52 17.52 14.09 -1.59
CA ASP A 52 16.85 13.27 -2.62
C ASP A 52 16.53 11.86 -2.12
N ALA A 53 17.43 11.27 -1.32
CA ALA A 53 17.20 9.99 -0.68
C ALA A 53 15.94 10.05 0.21
N LEU A 54 15.77 11.09 1.03
CA LEU A 54 14.61 11.25 1.92
C LEU A 54 13.28 11.39 1.17
N ILE A 55 13.29 12.01 -0.01
CA ILE A 55 12.10 12.13 -0.87
C ILE A 55 11.61 10.73 -1.30
N ALA A 56 12.51 9.76 -1.53
CA ALA A 56 12.11 8.40 -1.89
C ALA A 56 11.22 7.73 -0.81
N THR A 57 11.53 7.92 0.47
CA THR A 57 10.69 7.42 1.57
C THR A 57 9.37 8.16 1.64
N ALA A 58 9.37 9.48 1.47
CA ALA A 58 8.15 10.27 1.46
C ALA A 58 7.17 9.80 0.35
N LEU A 59 7.68 9.49 -0.84
CA LEU A 59 6.88 8.95 -1.94
C LEU A 59 6.36 7.53 -1.66
N GLY A 60 7.17 6.67 -1.03
CA GLY A 60 6.75 5.33 -0.62
C GLY A 60 5.57 5.35 0.36
N LEU A 61 5.61 6.27 1.32
CA LEU A 61 4.52 6.51 2.28
C LEU A 61 3.31 7.17 1.63
N PHE A 62 3.53 8.13 0.72
CA PHE A 62 2.47 8.77 -0.04
C PHE A 62 1.65 7.77 -0.87
N ALA A 63 2.29 6.72 -1.40
CA ALA A 63 1.59 5.62 -2.07
C ALA A 63 0.91 4.64 -1.09
N ALA A 64 1.52 4.36 0.07
CA ALA A 64 1.03 3.38 1.04
C ALA A 64 -0.24 3.84 1.77
N ILE A 65 -0.28 5.10 2.21
CA ILE A 65 -1.36 5.62 3.05
C ILE A 65 -2.73 5.54 2.34
N PRO A 66 -2.89 6.05 1.10
CA PRO A 66 -4.14 5.90 0.37
C PRO A 66 -4.48 4.44 0.10
N ALA A 67 -3.49 3.60 -0.21
CA ALA A 67 -3.73 2.18 -0.48
C ALA A 67 -4.34 1.46 0.73
N VAL A 68 -3.82 1.71 1.95
CA VAL A 68 -4.40 1.17 3.20
C VAL A 68 -5.82 1.67 3.41
N TYR A 69 -6.06 2.97 3.23
CA TYR A 69 -7.38 3.56 3.41
C TYR A 69 -8.42 2.90 2.49
N PHE A 70 -8.11 2.82 1.19
CA PHE A 70 -9.01 2.21 0.22
C PHE A 70 -9.17 0.70 0.43
N TYR A 71 -8.09 0.00 0.81
CA TYR A 71 -8.17 -1.42 1.16
C TYR A 71 -9.19 -1.66 2.26
N ASN A 72 -9.13 -0.90 3.35
CA ASN A 72 -10.06 -1.02 4.47
C ASN A 72 -11.50 -0.68 4.04
N HIS A 73 -11.69 0.42 3.29
CA HIS A 73 -13.00 0.84 2.82
C HIS A 73 -13.68 -0.20 1.92
N PHE A 74 -12.96 -0.71 0.91
CA PHE A 74 -13.52 -1.69 -0.01
C PHE A 74 -13.72 -3.05 0.66
N THR A 75 -12.82 -3.48 1.55
CA THR A 75 -12.99 -4.73 2.30
C THR A 75 -14.28 -4.71 3.12
N THR A 76 -14.56 -3.60 3.82
CA THR A 76 -15.81 -3.46 4.59
C THR A 76 -17.04 -3.48 3.68
N LYS A 77 -17.00 -2.75 2.54
CA LYS A 77 -18.12 -2.75 1.58
C LYS A 77 -18.38 -4.14 0.99
N VAL A 78 -17.34 -4.87 0.60
CA VAL A 78 -17.51 -6.19 0.01
C VAL A 78 -18.11 -7.16 1.03
N LYS A 79 -17.67 -7.11 2.29
CA LYS A 79 -18.28 -7.90 3.37
C LYS A 79 -19.76 -7.56 3.59
N TYR A 80 -20.11 -6.27 3.56
CA TYR A 80 -21.50 -5.84 3.67
C TYR A 80 -22.37 -6.42 2.55
N TYR A 81 -21.95 -6.27 1.29
CA TYR A 81 -22.71 -6.82 0.16
C TYR A 81 -22.76 -8.35 0.15
N ALA A 82 -21.69 -9.02 0.60
CA ALA A 82 -21.70 -10.48 0.74
C ALA A 82 -22.75 -10.93 1.77
N SER A 83 -22.83 -10.24 2.92
CA SER A 83 -23.83 -10.53 3.95
C SER A 83 -25.26 -10.32 3.43
N GLU A 84 -25.53 -9.20 2.76
CA GLU A 84 -26.86 -8.93 2.18
C GLU A 84 -27.28 -9.99 1.15
N MET A 85 -26.32 -10.49 0.35
CA MET A 85 -26.58 -11.56 -0.60
C MET A 85 -26.89 -12.90 0.10
N ASP A 86 -26.19 -13.21 1.19
CA ASP A 86 -26.44 -14.40 1.99
C ASP A 86 -27.83 -14.31 2.67
N ASP A 87 -28.19 -13.15 3.22
CA ASP A 87 -29.50 -12.91 3.82
C ASP A 87 -30.64 -13.06 2.79
N PHE A 88 -30.48 -12.47 1.60
CA PHE A 88 -31.44 -12.62 0.50
C PHE A 88 -31.57 -14.08 0.05
N ALA A 89 -30.46 -14.82 -0.02
CA ALA A 89 -30.50 -16.24 -0.39
C ALA A 89 -31.26 -17.08 0.64
N LEU A 90 -31.08 -16.80 1.94
CA LEU A 90 -31.81 -17.45 3.02
C LEU A 90 -33.32 -17.13 2.97
N GLU A 91 -33.68 -15.86 2.76
CA GLU A 91 -35.08 -15.47 2.63
C GLU A 91 -35.75 -16.12 1.41
N PHE A 92 -35.06 -16.14 0.27
CA PHE A 92 -35.53 -16.81 -0.94
C PHE A 92 -35.77 -18.31 -0.72
N LEU A 93 -34.83 -19.00 -0.05
CA LEU A 93 -34.98 -20.43 0.28
C LEU A 93 -36.16 -20.68 1.21
N ASN A 94 -36.34 -19.86 2.25
CA ASN A 94 -37.49 -19.96 3.16
C ASN A 94 -38.83 -19.77 2.43
N ILE A 95 -38.91 -18.81 1.50
CA ILE A 95 -40.11 -18.57 0.69
C ILE A 95 -40.37 -19.75 -0.26
N ALA A 96 -39.32 -20.29 -0.88
CA ALA A 96 -39.45 -21.45 -1.76
C ALA A 96 -39.96 -22.67 -0.99
N GLU A 97 -39.37 -22.98 0.17
CA GLU A 97 -39.80 -24.10 1.01
C GLU A 97 -41.27 -23.98 1.40
N ARG A 98 -41.71 -22.78 1.82
CA ARG A 98 -43.10 -22.52 2.23
C ARG A 98 -44.13 -22.60 1.09
N ASN A 99 -43.73 -22.39 -0.15
CA ASN A 99 -44.65 -22.43 -1.31
C ASN A 99 -44.69 -23.80 -2.00
N PHE A 100 -43.68 -24.64 -1.82
CA PHE A 100 -43.59 -25.97 -2.42
C PHE A 100 -43.81 -27.12 -1.42
N THR A 101 -44.12 -26.81 -0.16
CA THR A 101 -44.74 -27.72 0.83
C THR A 101 -46.18 -27.33 1.07
#